data_AF-A0A845SQR9-F1
#
_entry.id   AF-A0A845SQR9-F1
#
_cell.length_a   1.000
_cell.length_b   1.000
_cell.length_c   1.000
_cell.angle_alpha   90.00
_cell.angle_beta   90.00
_cell.angle_gamma   90.00
#
_symmetry.space_group_name_H-M   'P 1'
#
loop_
_entity.id
_entity.type
_entity.pdbx_description
1 polymer ?
#
loop_
_entity_poly.entity_id
_entity_poly.type
_entity_poly.pdbx_seq_one_letter_code
_entity_poly.pdbx_strand_id
1 'polypeptide(L)'
;RRAGIALAGEVTARLAVPDNARQFNPQALANLVNGLGKWPWEDACRRAGIALAGEVAARLAVPDNARQFNPQELANLVNGLGKWPREEACRRAGIALAGEVAARLAVPDNARQFNPQELANLVNGLGKWPREDACRRAIAALAKVVPSRQPVFRHDGRTGIKK
;
A
#
# COMPACT_ATOMS: atom_id res chain seq x y z
N ARG A 1 -22.32 1.38 -5.39
CA ARG A 1 -21.79 1.19 -6.76
C ARG A 1 -21.75 2.51 -7.54
N ARG A 2 -22.90 3.18 -7.77
CA ARG A 2 -22.95 4.47 -8.52
C ARG A 2 -22.07 5.59 -7.94
N ALA A 3 -22.03 5.74 -6.61
CA ALA A 3 -21.18 6.73 -5.95
C ALA A 3 -19.67 6.52 -6.19
N GLY A 4 -19.20 5.26 -6.19
CA GLY A 4 -17.79 4.95 -6.46
C GLY A 4 -17.36 5.26 -7.89
N ILE A 5 -18.26 5.03 -8.86
CA ILE A 5 -18.02 5.36 -10.28
C ILE A 5 -17.99 6.88 -10.48
N ALA A 6 -18.92 7.62 -9.85
CA ALA A 6 -18.94 9.08 -9.93
C ALA A 6 -17.67 9.71 -9.34
N LEU A 7 -17.22 9.22 -8.17
CA LEU A 7 -15.96 9.64 -7.57
C LEU A 7 -14.75 9.32 -8.47
N ALA A 8 -14.71 8.14 -9.09
CA ALA A 8 -13.64 7.78 -10.01
C ALA A 8 -13.60 8.70 -11.25
N GLY A 9 -14.77 9.07 -11.78
CA GLY A 9 -14.91 10.05 -12.86
C GLY A 9 -14.36 11.42 -12.46
N GLU A 10 -14.77 11.93 -11.31
CA GLU A 10 -14.31 13.21 -10.76
C GLU A 10 -12.79 13.22 -10.52
N VAL A 11 -12.24 12.16 -9.92
CA VAL A 11 -10.79 12.02 -9.71
C VAL A 11 -10.05 12.05 -11.03
N THR A 12 -10.54 11.33 -12.05
CA THR A 12 -9.94 11.34 -13.38
C THR A 12 -9.99 12.74 -14.00
N ALA A 13 -11.11 13.45 -13.89
CA ALA A 13 -11.26 14.81 -14.40
C ALA A 13 -10.28 15.78 -13.70
N ARG A 14 -10.14 15.68 -12.38
CA ARG A 14 -9.16 16.48 -11.62
C ARG A 14 -7.73 16.20 -12.04
N LEU A 15 -7.38 14.93 -12.28
CA LEU A 15 -6.03 14.52 -12.71
C LEU A 15 -5.73 14.89 -14.17
N ALA A 16 -6.75 15.12 -15.01
CA ALA A 16 -6.57 15.56 -16.38
C ALA A 16 -6.13 17.03 -16.49
N VAL A 17 -6.37 17.83 -15.44
CA VAL A 17 -5.87 19.20 -15.34
C VAL A 17 -4.40 19.15 -14.88
N PRO A 18 -3.46 19.78 -15.61
CA PRO A 18 -2.06 19.87 -15.19
C PRO A 18 -1.93 20.40 -13.75
N ASP A 19 -0.97 19.86 -13.01
CA ASP A 19 -0.63 20.20 -11.61
C ASP A 19 -1.71 19.95 -10.53
N ASN A 20 -2.97 19.68 -10.89
CA ASN A 20 -4.02 19.36 -9.92
C ASN A 20 -3.73 18.06 -9.14
N ALA A 21 -2.96 17.13 -9.72
CA ALA A 21 -2.54 15.91 -9.04
C ALA A 21 -1.76 16.19 -7.73
N ARG A 22 -1.06 17.33 -7.65
CA ARG A 22 -0.33 17.75 -6.43
C ARG A 22 -1.25 18.20 -5.29
N GLN A 23 -2.52 18.49 -5.56
CA GLN A 23 -3.48 18.92 -4.53
C GLN A 23 -3.89 17.78 -3.61
N PHE A 24 -3.77 16.52 -4.05
CA PHE A 24 -4.02 15.38 -3.18
C PHE A 24 -2.85 15.23 -2.20
N ASN A 25 -3.10 15.41 -0.91
CA ASN A 25 -2.11 15.08 0.12
C ASN A 25 -1.85 13.54 0.16
N PRO A 26 -0.79 13.07 0.83
CA PRO A 26 -0.46 11.64 0.93
C PRO A 26 -1.62 10.75 1.37
N GLN A 27 -2.36 11.18 2.40
CA GLN A 27 -3.52 10.46 2.93
C GLN A 27 -4.65 10.33 1.90
N ALA A 28 -4.95 11.41 1.17
CA ALA A 28 -5.98 11.42 0.14
C ALA A 28 -5.60 10.49 -1.02
N LEU A 29 -4.34 10.52 -1.47
CA LEU A 29 -3.84 9.60 -2.50
C LEU A 29 -4.02 8.15 -2.05
N ALA A 30 -3.55 7.80 -0.85
CA ALA A 30 -3.64 6.44 -0.33
C ALA A 30 -5.10 5.95 -0.21
N ASN A 31 -6.00 6.80 0.28
CA ASN A 31 -7.41 6.47 0.43
C ASN A 31 -8.10 6.31 -0.92
N LEU A 32 -7.82 7.18 -1.89
CA LEU A 32 -8.37 7.08 -3.24
C LEU A 32 -7.91 5.79 -3.92
N VAL A 33 -6.61 5.50 -3.94
CA VAL A 33 -6.06 4.29 -4.55
C VAL A 33 -6.63 3.03 -3.91
N ASN A 34 -6.66 2.94 -2.57
CA ASN A 34 -7.21 1.78 -1.87
C ASN A 34 -8.73 1.65 -2.05
N GLY A 35 -9.46 2.77 -2.07
CA GLY A 35 -10.90 2.81 -2.29
C GLY A 35 -11.29 2.39 -3.71
N LEU A 36 -10.64 2.93 -4.74
CA LEU A 36 -10.87 2.57 -6.14
C LEU A 36 -10.52 1.10 -6.41
N GLY A 37 -9.47 0.59 -5.74
CA GLY A 37 -9.06 -0.81 -5.79
C GLY A 37 -10.10 -1.81 -5.25
N LYS A 38 -11.21 -1.35 -4.63
CA LYS A 38 -12.34 -2.21 -4.26
C LYS A 38 -13.20 -2.61 -5.46
N TRP A 39 -13.10 -1.89 -6.58
CA TRP A 39 -13.85 -2.17 -7.82
C TRP A 39 -12.91 -2.19 -9.03
N PRO A 40 -11.92 -3.10 -9.06
CA PRO A 40 -10.89 -3.10 -10.09
C PRO A 40 -11.40 -3.45 -11.50
N TRP A 41 -12.57 -4.09 -11.58
CA TRP A 41 -13.27 -4.42 -12.83
C TRP A 41 -14.01 -3.22 -13.43
N GLU A 42 -14.17 -2.11 -12.71
CA GLU A 42 -14.78 -0.90 -13.25
C GLU A 42 -13.73 -0.07 -13.99
N ASP A 43 -13.95 0.19 -15.28
CA ASP A 43 -13.01 0.93 -16.13
C ASP A 43 -12.68 2.32 -15.58
N ALA A 44 -13.68 3.02 -15.01
CA ALA A 44 -13.46 4.32 -14.39
C ALA A 44 -12.51 4.22 -13.19
N CYS A 45 -12.68 3.22 -12.33
CA CYS A 45 -11.80 2.98 -11.19
C CYS A 45 -10.39 2.58 -11.65
N ARG A 46 -10.27 1.73 -12.67
CA ARG A 46 -8.98 1.35 -13.25
C ARG A 46 -8.23 2.56 -13.79
N ARG A 47 -8.88 3.39 -14.63
CA ARG A 47 -8.25 4.59 -15.20
C ARG A 47 -7.80 5.59 -14.12
N ALA A 48 -8.66 5.87 -13.14
CA ALA A 48 -8.31 6.72 -12.01
C ALA A 48 -7.14 6.14 -11.20
N GLY A 49 -7.15 4.83 -10.94
CA GLY A 49 -6.06 4.12 -10.25
C GLY A 49 -4.72 4.21 -10.98
N ILE A 50 -4.72 4.06 -12.31
CA ILE A 50 -3.52 4.19 -13.15
C ILE A 50 -2.98 5.63 -13.10
N ALA A 51 -3.85 6.63 -13.19
CA ALA A 51 -3.44 8.04 -13.14
C ALA A 51 -2.83 8.39 -11.76
N LEU A 52 -3.47 7.96 -10.67
CA LEU A 52 -2.93 8.10 -9.32
C LEU A 52 -1.61 7.35 -9.13
N ALA A 53 -1.45 6.18 -9.76
CA ALA A 53 -0.19 5.44 -9.72
C ALA A 53 0.96 6.25 -10.36
N GLY A 54 0.68 6.94 -11.47
CA GLY A 54 1.63 7.86 -12.10
C GLY A 54 2.08 8.97 -11.15
N GLU A 55 1.13 9.59 -10.45
CA GLU A 55 1.42 10.63 -9.45
C GLU A 55 2.24 10.09 -8.28
N VAL A 56 1.89 8.91 -7.75
CA VAL A 56 2.65 8.26 -6.67
C VAL A 56 4.09 7.99 -7.11
N ALA A 57 4.29 7.46 -8.32
CA ALA A 57 5.63 7.22 -8.86
C ALA A 57 6.42 8.53 -9.04
N ALA A 58 5.78 9.59 -9.54
CA ALA A 58 6.40 10.90 -9.71
C ALA A 58 6.83 11.51 -8.36
N ARG A 59 6.01 11.38 -7.32
CA ARG A 59 6.36 11.86 -5.97
C ARG A 59 7.53 11.09 -5.37
N LEU A 60 7.53 9.76 -5.52
CA LEU A 60 8.58 8.90 -5.00
C LEU A 60 9.90 9.01 -5.77
N ALA A 61 9.88 9.58 -6.98
CA ALA A 61 11.10 9.88 -7.74
C ALA A 61 11.87 11.09 -7.18
N VAL A 62 11.20 11.97 -6.41
CA VAL A 62 11.86 13.07 -5.71
C VAL A 62 12.46 12.53 -4.41
N PRO A 63 13.75 12.76 -4.14
CA PRO A 63 14.38 12.36 -2.89
C PRO A 63 13.58 12.84 -1.66
N ASP A 64 13.56 12.02 -0.62
CA ASP A 64 12.92 12.29 0.68
C ASP A 64 11.38 12.45 0.68
N ASN A 65 10.73 12.62 -0.47
CA ASN A 65 9.27 12.70 -0.55
C ASN A 65 8.56 11.42 -0.10
N ALA A 66 9.24 10.28 -0.15
CA ALA A 66 8.71 9.02 0.37
C ALA A 66 8.39 9.10 1.88
N ARG A 67 9.09 9.96 2.64
CA ARG A 67 8.83 10.19 4.08
C ARG A 67 7.50 10.89 4.36
N GLN A 68 6.89 11.50 3.35
CA GLN A 68 5.56 12.11 3.50
C GLN A 68 4.46 11.07 3.70
N PHE A 69 4.70 9.82 3.29
CA PHE A 69 3.74 8.73 3.49
C PHE A 69 3.97 8.05 4.82
N ASN A 70 2.92 7.92 5.64
CA ASN A 70 2.97 7.13 6.87
C ASN A 70 2.86 5.60 6.56
N PRO A 71 3.10 4.71 7.55
CA PRO A 71 3.01 3.25 7.36
C PRO A 71 1.67 2.77 6.78
N GLN A 72 0.56 3.33 7.26
CA GLN A 72 -0.79 2.98 6.81
C GLN A 72 -1.01 3.38 5.35
N GLU A 73 -0.56 4.57 4.97
CA GLU A 73 -0.66 5.10 3.61
C GLU A 73 0.15 4.26 2.62
N LEU A 74 1.38 3.87 2.99
CA LEU A 74 2.18 2.96 2.18
C LEU A 74 1.48 1.63 1.95
N ALA A 75 0.94 1.02 3.02
CA ALA A 75 0.22 -0.25 2.94
C ALA A 75 -1.04 -0.15 2.07
N ASN A 76 -1.79 0.95 2.20
CA ASN A 76 -2.98 1.22 1.39
C ASN A 76 -2.65 1.42 -0.09
N LEU A 77 -1.60 2.18 -0.40
CA LEU A 77 -1.12 2.38 -1.77
C LEU A 77 -0.71 1.04 -2.39
N VAL A 78 0.15 0.27 -1.72
CA VAL A 78 0.61 -1.04 -2.20
C VAL A 78 -0.57 -1.99 -2.44
N ASN A 79 -1.50 -2.09 -1.49
CA ASN A 79 -2.66 -2.98 -1.61
C ASN A 79 -3.62 -2.56 -2.73
N GLY A 80 -3.87 -1.26 -2.90
CA GLY A 80 -4.74 -0.73 -3.95
C GLY A 80 -4.11 -0.85 -5.34
N LEU A 81 -2.84 -0.49 -5.51
CA LEU A 81 -2.12 -0.61 -6.78
C LEU A 81 -1.95 -2.06 -7.24
N GLY A 82 -1.77 -2.99 -6.29
CA GLY A 82 -1.73 -4.43 -6.56
C GLY A 82 -3.01 -4.99 -7.17
N LYS A 83 -4.09 -4.21 -7.27
CA LYS A 83 -5.33 -4.61 -7.97
C LYS A 83 -5.20 -4.54 -9.49
N TRP A 84 -4.23 -3.80 -10.00
CA TRP A 84 -3.95 -3.67 -11.44
C TRP A 84 -2.49 -4.01 -11.76
N PRO A 85 -2.04 -5.24 -11.49
CA PRO A 85 -0.60 -5.56 -11.51
C PRO A 85 0.01 -5.60 -12.90
N ARG A 86 -0.82 -5.70 -13.94
CA ARG A 86 -0.41 -5.67 -15.36
C ARG A 86 -0.24 -4.24 -15.89
N GLU A 87 -0.71 -3.23 -15.15
CA GLU A 87 -0.60 -1.84 -15.55
C GLU A 87 0.78 -1.29 -15.19
N GLU A 88 1.49 -0.76 -16.18
CA GLU A 88 2.88 -0.34 -16.01
C GLU A 88 3.06 0.75 -14.96
N ALA A 89 2.13 1.71 -14.89
CA ALA A 89 2.15 2.75 -13.87
C ALA A 89 2.02 2.17 -12.45
N CYS A 90 1.10 1.20 -12.26
CA CYS A 90 0.93 0.53 -10.98
C CYS A 90 2.16 -0.30 -10.60
N ARG A 91 2.76 -0.99 -11.57
CA ARG A 91 4.01 -1.75 -11.37
C ARG A 91 5.16 -0.83 -10.93
N ARG A 92 5.42 0.27 -11.65
CA ARG A 92 6.49 1.22 -11.30
C ARG A 92 6.30 1.83 -9.92
N ALA A 93 5.09 2.28 -9.60
CA ALA A 93 4.77 2.80 -8.28
C ALA A 93 4.94 1.72 -7.19
N GLY A 94 4.51 0.48 -7.46
CA GLY A 94 4.72 -0.67 -6.59
C GLY A 94 6.19 -0.96 -6.28
N ILE A 95 7.06 -0.87 -7.29
CA ILE A 95 8.53 -1.02 -7.13
C ILE A 95 9.10 0.09 -6.25
N ALA A 96 8.71 1.34 -6.47
CA ALA A 96 9.18 2.48 -5.67
C ALA A 96 8.73 2.35 -4.20
N LEU A 97 7.46 2.01 -3.97
CA LEU A 97 6.92 1.73 -2.64
C LEU A 97 7.63 0.55 -1.96
N ALA A 98 7.96 -0.51 -2.71
CA ALA A 98 8.70 -1.65 -2.18
C ALA A 98 10.10 -1.24 -1.70
N GLY A 99 10.79 -0.36 -2.44
CA GLY A 99 12.07 0.21 -2.03
C GLY A 99 11.96 0.95 -0.70
N GLU A 100 10.95 1.81 -0.56
CA GLU A 100 10.69 2.55 0.68
C GLU A 100 10.36 1.62 1.86
N VAL A 101 9.50 0.63 1.64
CA VAL A 101 9.15 -0.37 2.67
C VAL A 101 10.39 -1.13 3.14
N ALA A 102 11.24 -1.57 2.22
CA ALA A 102 12.48 -2.25 2.56
C ALA A 102 13.44 -1.32 3.34
N ALA A 103 13.56 -0.05 2.94
CA ALA A 103 14.39 0.93 3.63
C ALA A 103 13.90 1.19 5.06
N ARG A 104 12.59 1.34 5.27
CA ARG A 104 12.01 1.52 6.62
C ARG A 104 12.23 0.32 7.52
N LEU A 105 12.07 -0.90 6.98
CA LEU A 105 12.23 -2.14 7.73
C LEU A 105 13.71 -2.48 8.00
N ALA A 106 14.66 -1.87 7.29
CA ALA A 106 16.09 -2.00 7.58
C ALA A 106 16.51 -1.23 8.84
N VAL A 107 15.75 -0.21 9.25
CA VAL A 107 15.97 0.50 10.51
C VAL A 107 15.41 -0.34 11.66
N PRO A 108 16.22 -0.63 12.71
CA PRO A 108 15.75 -1.33 13.90
C PRO A 108 14.49 -0.68 14.49
N ASP A 109 13.57 -1.50 15.00
CA ASP A 109 12.32 -1.10 15.66
C ASP A 109 11.28 -0.36 14.79
N ASN A 110 11.63 0.20 13.63
CA ASN A 110 10.68 0.84 12.72
C ASN A 110 9.56 -0.10 12.25
N ALA A 111 9.84 -1.40 12.26
CA ALA A 111 8.81 -2.41 12.02
C ALA A 111 7.59 -2.19 12.91
N ARG A 112 7.74 -1.78 14.19
CA ARG A 112 6.66 -1.53 15.17
C ARG A 112 5.64 -0.48 14.73
N GLN A 113 6.01 0.39 13.79
CA GLN A 113 5.13 1.43 13.27
C GLN A 113 4.02 0.87 12.35
N PHE A 114 4.22 -0.33 11.79
CA PHE A 114 3.19 -1.01 11.00
C PHE A 114 2.29 -1.85 11.92
N ASN A 115 0.98 -1.82 11.77
CA ASN A 115 0.11 -2.79 12.43
C ASN A 115 0.03 -4.12 11.63
N PRO A 116 -0.51 -5.21 12.20
CA PRO A 116 -0.60 -6.50 11.50
C PRO A 116 -1.35 -6.45 10.16
N GLN A 117 -2.41 -5.64 10.06
CA GLN A 117 -3.19 -5.51 8.83
C GLN A 117 -2.38 -4.81 7.72
N GLU A 118 -1.60 -3.80 8.08
CA GLU A 118 -0.71 -3.09 7.16
C GLU A 118 0.39 -4.03 6.63
N LEU A 119 0.99 -4.85 7.51
CA LEU A 119 1.96 -5.86 7.09
C LEU A 119 1.32 -6.87 6.12
N ALA A 120 0.10 -7.35 6.40
CA ALA A 120 -0.62 -8.26 5.52
C ALA A 120 -0.94 -7.62 4.15
N ASN A 121 -1.37 -6.35 4.16
CA ASN A 121 -1.63 -5.57 2.96
C ASN A 121 -0.37 -5.39 2.10
N LEU A 122 0.78 -5.11 2.73
CA LEU A 122 2.06 -5.00 2.05
C LEU A 122 2.46 -6.32 1.38
N VAL A 123 2.41 -7.44 2.10
CA VAL A 123 2.73 -8.77 1.52
C VAL A 123 1.79 -9.10 0.37
N ASN A 124 0.47 -8.89 0.55
CA ASN A 124 -0.53 -9.18 -0.48
C ASN A 124 -0.33 -8.34 -1.75
N GLY A 125 -0.06 -7.03 -1.60
CA GLY A 125 0.11 -6.12 -2.73
C GLY A 125 1.46 -6.33 -3.43
N LEU A 126 2.56 -6.41 -2.69
CA LEU A 126 3.91 -6.64 -3.26
C LEU A 126 4.03 -8.02 -3.92
N GLY A 127 3.31 -9.01 -3.40
CA GLY A 127 3.25 -10.36 -3.99
C GLY A 127 2.67 -10.40 -5.40
N LYS A 128 2.07 -9.31 -5.88
CA LYS A 128 1.56 -9.19 -7.26
C LYS A 128 2.68 -8.99 -8.29
N TRP A 129 3.87 -8.62 -7.85
CA TRP A 129 5.05 -8.41 -8.69
C TRP A 129 6.23 -9.30 -8.26
N PRO A 130 6.09 -10.64 -8.30
CA PRO A 130 7.09 -11.56 -7.74
C PRO A 130 8.43 -11.54 -8.49
N ARG A 131 8.43 -11.09 -9.76
CA ARG A 131 9.63 -10.97 -10.58
C ARG A 131 10.42 -9.70 -10.30
N GLU A 132 9.87 -8.73 -9.56
CA GLU A 132 10.54 -7.48 -9.27
C GLU A 132 11.42 -7.59 -8.01
N ASP A 133 12.71 -7.29 -8.15
CA ASP A 133 13.70 -7.45 -7.09
C ASP A 133 13.37 -6.64 -5.84
N ALA A 134 12.90 -5.40 -6.02
CA ALA A 134 12.50 -4.53 -4.92
C ALA A 134 11.35 -5.16 -4.11
N CYS A 135 10.35 -5.74 -4.78
CA CYS A 135 9.24 -6.44 -4.14
C CYS A 135 9.71 -7.68 -3.38
N ARG A 136 10.62 -8.48 -3.96
CA ARG A 136 11.21 -9.64 -3.26
C ARG A 136 11.99 -9.24 -2.02
N ARG A 137 12.82 -8.19 -2.09
CA ARG A 137 13.57 -7.68 -0.94
C ARG A 137 12.65 -7.18 0.17
N ALA A 138 11.60 -6.43 -0.19
CA ALA A 138 10.62 -5.94 0.77
C ALA A 138 9.84 -7.09 1.44
N ILE A 139 9.41 -8.10 0.68
CA ILE A 139 8.76 -9.31 1.24
C ILE A 139 9.71 -10.06 2.18
N ALA A 140 10.99 -10.20 1.82
CA ALA A 140 11.98 -10.83 2.69
C ALA A 140 12.20 -10.03 4.00
N ALA A 141 12.21 -8.70 3.94
CA ALA A 141 12.26 -7.85 5.12
C ALA A 141 11.00 -8.00 5.99
N LEU A 142 9.81 -8.03 5.37
CA LEU A 142 8.53 -8.26 6.06
C LEU A 142 8.52 -9.63 6.78
N ALA A 143 9.03 -10.68 6.13
CA ALA A 143 9.11 -12.02 6.70
C ALA A 143 9.99 -12.10 7.96
N LYS A 144 10.95 -11.18 8.14
CA LYS A 144 11.79 -11.12 9.35
C LYS A 144 11.07 -10.49 10.54
N VAL A 145 10.08 -9.61 10.29
CA VAL A 145 9.41 -8.83 11.35
C VAL A 145 8.06 -9.43 11.78
N VAL A 146 7.45 -10.30 10.97
CA VAL A 146 6.22 -11.02 11.33
C VAL A 146 6.45 -12.03 12.48
N PRO A 147 7.52 -12.85 12.49
CA PRO A 147 7.80 -13.79 13.59
C PRO A 147 8.03 -13.09 14.94
N SER A 148 8.61 -11.89 14.95
CA SER A 148 8.88 -11.12 16.17
C SER A 148 7.62 -10.55 16.86
N ARG A 149 6.43 -10.81 16.33
CA ARG A 149 5.15 -10.24 16.80
C ARG A 149 4.15 -11.28 17.29
N GLN A 150 4.60 -12.51 17.55
CA GLN A 150 3.71 -13.53 18.12
C GLN A 150 3.06 -13.00 19.41
N PRO A 151 1.74 -13.21 19.61
CA PRO A 151 1.14 -12.96 20.90
C PRO A 151 1.83 -13.89 21.90
N VAL A 152 2.31 -13.32 23.01
CA VAL A 152 2.59 -14.12 24.20
C VAL A 152 1.24 -14.67 24.64
N PHE A 153 0.91 -15.90 24.23
CA PHE A 153 -0.21 -16.63 24.77
C PHE A 153 0.12 -16.90 26.24
N ARG A 154 -0.27 -15.99 27.13
CA ARG A 154 -0.29 -16.27 28.56
C ARG A 154 -1.37 -17.33 28.77
N HIS A 155 -0.94 -18.58 28.93
CA HIS A 155 -1.75 -19.60 29.56
C HIS A 155 -1.98 -19.16 31.01
N ASP A 156 -3.13 -18.55 31.29
CA ASP A 156 -3.63 -18.46 32.66
C ASP A 156 -4.08 -19.86 33.07
N GLY A 157 -3.28 -20.50 33.92
CA GLY A 157 -3.55 -21.81 34.48
C GLY A 157 -4.73 -21.73 35.43
N ARG A 158 -5.92 -22.09 34.96
CA ARG A 158 -7.03 -22.49 35.83
C ARG A 158 -7.37 -23.96 35.60
N THR A 159 -6.62 -24.82 36.28
CA THR A 159 -7.06 -26.18 36.59
C THR A 159 -8.18 -26.12 37.61
N GLY A 160 -9.42 -26.18 37.14
CA GLY A 160 -10.60 -26.44 37.97
C GLY A 160 -11.16 -27.83 37.64
N ILE A 161 -10.60 -28.87 38.24
CA ILE A 161 -11.22 -30.21 38.27
C ILE A 161 -12.35 -30.12 39.30
N LYS A 162 -13.61 -30.17 38.85
CA LYS A 162 -14.75 -30.43 39.75
C LYS A 162 -14.89 -31.95 39.90
N LYS A 163 -14.79 -32.41 41.15
CA LYS A 163 -15.33 -33.71 41.59
C LYS A 163 -16.84 -33.60 41.71
#